data_AF-A0A7L0Z701-F1
#
_entry.id   AF-A0A7L0Z701-F1
#
_cell.length_a   1.000
_cell.length_b   1.000
_cell.length_c   1.000
_cell.angle_alpha   90.00
_cell.angle_beta   90.00
_cell.angle_gamma   90.00
#
_symmetry.space_group_name_H-M   'P 1'
#
loop_
_entity.id
_entity.type
_entity.pdbx_description
1 polymer ?
#
loop_
_entity_poly.entity_id
_entity_poly.type
_entity_poly.pdbx_seq_one_letter_code
_entity_poly.pdbx_strand_id
1 'polypeptide(L)'
;LSQMSKQLETFRTHLQAFASKHKQEIRRSPAFRLQFQHMCAAIGVDPLASGKGFWAEVLGVGDFYYELGVQIIEVCLALRHCNGGLITLEELQQQVLRGRGKFAQDVSADDLLRAIKKLKVLGSGFGIIPVGGTFLVQSVPAELNMDHTVVLQLAE
;
A
#
# COMPACT_ATOMS: atom_id res chain seq x y z
N LEU A 1 -6.25 -30.26 15.74
CA LEU A 1 -6.80 -28.88 15.90
C LEU A 1 -6.17 -28.11 17.06
N SER A 2 -6.13 -28.66 18.29
CA SER A 2 -5.51 -27.97 19.44
C SER A 2 -4.01 -27.65 19.27
N GLN A 3 -3.24 -28.56 18.65
CA GLN A 3 -1.80 -28.36 18.42
C GLN A 3 -1.50 -27.25 17.41
N MET A 4 -2.25 -27.15 16.30
CA MET A 4 -2.11 -26.04 15.34
C MET A 4 -2.49 -24.70 15.97
N SER A 5 -3.56 -24.66 16.77
CA SER A 5 -3.96 -23.44 17.46
C SER A 5 -2.86 -22.95 18.41
N LYS A 6 -2.22 -23.88 19.14
CA LYS A 6 -1.11 -23.55 20.06
C LYS A 6 0.13 -23.04 19.31
N GLN A 7 0.44 -23.61 18.15
CA GLN A 7 1.55 -23.13 17.31
C GLN A 7 1.27 -21.75 16.72
N LEU A 8 0.03 -21.48 16.28
CA LEU A 8 -0.40 -20.15 15.81
C LEU A 8 -0.30 -19.10 16.92
N GLU A 9 -0.75 -19.43 18.14
CA GLU A 9 -0.65 -18.56 19.31
C GLU A 9 0.82 -18.21 19.63
N THR A 10 1.68 -19.24 19.69
CA THR A 10 3.12 -19.10 19.94
C THR A 10 3.78 -18.27 18.84
N PHE A 11 3.35 -18.44 17.59
CA PHE A 11 3.90 -17.68 16.48
C PHE A 11 3.48 -16.20 16.53
N ARG A 12 2.21 -15.95 16.83
CA ARG A 12 1.66 -14.59 16.99
C ARG A 12 2.43 -13.80 18.06
N THR A 13 2.75 -14.42 19.20
CA THR A 13 3.51 -13.75 20.27
C THR A 13 4.95 -13.44 19.84
N HIS A 14 5.63 -14.33 19.12
CA HIS A 14 6.96 -14.04 18.59
C HIS A 14 6.95 -12.91 17.56
N LEU A 15 5.98 -12.92 16.63
CA LEU A 15 5.89 -11.87 15.61
C LEU A 15 5.50 -10.52 16.26
N GLN A 16 4.69 -10.53 17.32
CA GLN A 16 4.41 -9.35 18.13
C GLN A 16 5.67 -8.79 18.80
N ALA A 17 6.47 -9.66 19.43
CA ALA A 17 7.71 -9.26 20.10
C ALA A 17 8.72 -8.70 19.09
N PHE A 18 8.88 -9.36 17.95
CA PHE A 18 9.72 -8.89 16.85
C PHE A 18 9.30 -7.50 16.39
N ALA A 19 8.02 -7.35 16.07
CA ALA A 19 7.53 -6.13 15.46
C ALA A 19 7.47 -4.96 16.46
N SER A 20 7.25 -5.23 17.76
CA SER A 20 7.43 -4.24 18.84
C SER A 20 8.88 -3.79 18.97
N LYS A 21 9.84 -4.73 18.93
CA LYS A 21 11.27 -4.46 19.04
C LYS A 21 11.79 -3.64 17.84
N HIS A 22 11.32 -3.94 16.64
CA HIS A 22 11.76 -3.33 15.39
C HIS A 22 10.82 -2.24 14.86
N LYS A 23 9.89 -1.73 15.68
CA LYS A 23 8.84 -0.77 15.27
C LYS A 23 9.39 0.46 14.53
N GLN A 24 10.48 1.05 15.02
CA GLN A 24 11.08 2.23 14.40
C GLN A 24 11.77 1.91 13.07
N GLU A 25 12.33 0.71 12.93
CA GLU A 25 12.99 0.26 11.73
C GLU A 25 11.98 -0.03 10.61
N ILE A 26 10.84 -0.66 10.95
CA ILE A 26 9.69 -0.85 10.06
C ILE A 26 9.15 0.49 9.55
N ARG A 27 9.16 1.51 10.41
CA ARG A 27 8.69 2.86 10.07
C ARG A 27 9.67 3.62 9.19
N ARG A 28 10.96 3.57 9.49
CA ARG A 28 11.97 4.38 8.80
C ARG A 28 12.53 3.76 7.52
N SER A 29 12.63 2.44 7.45
CA SER A 29 13.26 1.76 6.32
C SER A 29 12.20 1.10 5.44
N PRO A 30 11.97 1.60 4.20
CA PRO A 30 11.06 0.95 3.26
C PRO A 30 11.49 -0.50 2.94
N ALA A 31 12.80 -0.76 2.87
CA ALA A 31 13.33 -2.11 2.61
C ALA A 31 13.00 -3.08 3.76
N PHE A 32 13.16 -2.65 5.01
CA PHE A 32 12.81 -3.48 6.17
C PHE A 32 11.29 -3.67 6.29
N ARG A 33 10.52 -2.62 5.99
CA ARG A 33 9.05 -2.70 5.92
C ARG A 33 8.59 -3.76 4.92
N LEU A 34 9.18 -3.79 3.72
CA LEU A 34 8.90 -4.80 2.70
C LEU A 34 9.19 -6.22 3.20
N GLN A 35 10.35 -6.44 3.82
CA GLN A 35 10.72 -7.74 4.38
C GLN A 35 9.75 -8.20 5.48
N PHE A 36 9.40 -7.29 6.39
CA PHE A 36 8.41 -7.54 7.43
C PHE A 36 7.06 -7.96 6.84
N GLN A 37 6.63 -7.27 5.78
CA GLN A 37 5.40 -7.60 5.06
C GLN A 37 5.45 -8.98 4.39
N HIS A 38 6.56 -9.35 3.77
CA HIS A 38 6.75 -10.68 3.17
C HIS A 38 6.67 -11.78 4.23
N MET A 39 7.25 -11.55 5.41
CA MET A 39 7.14 -12.48 6.53
C MET A 39 5.69 -12.66 7.00
N CYS A 40 4.91 -11.58 7.11
CA CYS A 40 3.50 -11.68 7.46
C CYS A 40 2.70 -12.45 6.38
N ALA A 41 2.91 -12.12 5.11
CA ALA A 41 2.20 -12.72 3.98
C ALA A 41 2.49 -14.22 3.81
N ALA A 42 3.74 -14.66 4.01
CA ALA A 42 4.12 -16.07 3.93
C ALA A 42 3.35 -16.97 4.91
N ILE A 43 2.74 -16.37 5.93
CA ILE A 43 2.06 -17.05 7.04
C ILE A 43 0.54 -16.86 6.93
N GLY A 44 0.08 -16.17 5.89
CA GLY A 44 -1.34 -15.87 5.68
C GLY A 44 -1.86 -14.77 6.59
N VAL A 45 -0.96 -13.93 7.14
CA VAL A 45 -1.32 -12.81 7.99
C VAL A 45 -1.17 -11.51 7.21
N ASP A 46 -2.24 -10.72 7.16
CA ASP A 46 -2.20 -9.38 6.59
C ASP A 46 -2.14 -8.33 7.73
N PRO A 47 -0.99 -7.65 7.91
CA PRO A 47 -0.84 -6.67 8.98
C PRO A 47 -1.69 -5.41 8.76
N LEU A 48 -2.33 -5.26 7.59
CA LEU A 48 -3.15 -4.12 7.17
C LEU A 48 -4.64 -4.44 7.06
N ALA A 49 -5.07 -5.67 7.39
CA ALA A 49 -6.46 -6.10 7.17
C ALA A 49 -7.48 -5.51 8.16
N SER A 50 -7.07 -5.02 9.33
CA SER A 50 -8.04 -4.46 10.30
C SER A 50 -7.41 -3.43 11.22
N GLY A 51 -8.06 -2.27 11.37
CA GLY A 51 -7.74 -1.24 12.36
C GLY A 51 -8.00 -1.67 13.82
N LYS A 52 -8.79 -2.75 14.02
CA LYS A 52 -8.93 -3.47 15.30
C LYS A 52 -8.13 -4.77 15.33
N GLY A 53 -7.33 -5.00 14.29
CA GLY A 53 -6.43 -6.14 14.21
C GLY A 53 -5.24 -5.90 15.12
N PHE A 54 -4.81 -6.97 15.75
CA PHE A 54 -3.59 -7.04 16.56
C PHE A 54 -2.39 -6.26 15.99
N TRP A 55 -2.24 -6.27 14.67
CA TRP A 55 -1.12 -5.63 13.97
C TRP A 55 -1.26 -4.13 13.81
N ALA A 56 -2.49 -3.62 13.64
CA ALA A 56 -2.72 -2.17 13.57
C ALA A 56 -2.45 -1.53 14.93
N GLU A 57 -2.97 -2.12 16.01
CA GLU A 57 -2.83 -1.59 17.37
C GLU A 57 -1.40 -1.72 17.91
N VAL A 58 -0.72 -2.85 17.69
CA VAL A 58 0.63 -3.08 18.22
C VAL A 58 1.70 -2.32 17.42
N LEU A 59 1.55 -2.21 16.09
CA LEU A 59 2.63 -1.72 15.22
C LEU A 59 2.40 -0.32 14.68
N GLY A 60 1.16 0.17 14.63
CA GLY A 60 0.81 1.43 13.96
C GLY A 60 1.23 1.44 12.49
N VAL A 61 1.33 0.25 11.89
CA VAL A 61 1.63 0.08 10.46
C VAL A 61 0.36 0.35 9.66
N GLY A 62 -0.82 0.04 10.20
CA GLY A 62 -2.10 0.44 9.63
C GLY A 62 -2.21 1.96 9.43
N ASP A 63 -1.91 2.73 10.47
CA ASP A 63 -1.97 4.20 10.43
C ASP A 63 -1.12 4.80 9.30
N PHE A 64 0.09 4.26 9.09
CA PHE A 64 0.96 4.69 7.99
C PHE A 64 0.31 4.49 6.62
N TYR A 65 -0.28 3.31 6.36
CA TYR A 65 -0.91 3.03 5.07
C TYR A 65 -2.26 3.75 4.90
N TYR A 66 -2.97 4.04 5.99
CA TYR A 66 -4.19 4.86 5.95
C TYR A 66 -3.84 6.32 5.62
N GLU A 67 -2.84 6.90 6.28
CA GLU A 67 -2.33 8.24 5.97
C GLU A 67 -1.83 8.32 4.53
N LEU A 68 -1.05 7.31 4.10
CA LEU A 68 -0.59 7.23 2.71
C LEU A 68 -1.76 7.12 1.72
N GLY A 69 -2.81 6.36 2.06
CA GLY A 69 -4.02 6.26 1.25
C GLY A 69 -4.72 7.61 1.06
N VAL A 70 -4.82 8.41 2.13
CA VAL A 70 -5.39 9.77 2.05
C VAL A 70 -4.55 10.66 1.14
N GLN A 71 -3.23 10.66 1.29
CA GLN A 71 -2.34 11.46 0.44
C GLN A 71 -2.41 11.06 -1.04
N ILE A 72 -2.54 9.76 -1.34
CA ILE A 72 -2.76 9.28 -2.71
C ILE A 72 -4.07 9.85 -3.26
N ILE A 73 -5.15 9.81 -2.48
CA ILE A 73 -6.45 10.38 -2.88
C ILE A 73 -6.33 11.89 -3.16
N GLU A 74 -5.66 12.64 -2.28
CA GLU A 74 -5.45 14.09 -2.43
C GLU A 74 -4.68 14.43 -3.70
N VAL A 75 -3.56 13.75 -3.96
CA VAL A 75 -2.77 13.93 -5.19
C VAL A 75 -3.61 13.63 -6.43
N CYS A 76 -4.30 12.49 -6.44
CA CYS A 76 -5.15 12.09 -7.55
C CYS A 76 -6.29 13.08 -7.81
N LEU A 77 -6.93 13.61 -6.76
CA LEU A 77 -7.96 14.66 -6.89
C LEU A 77 -7.38 15.96 -7.44
N ALA A 78 -6.21 16.38 -6.96
CA ALA A 78 -5.55 17.60 -7.40
C ALA A 78 -5.17 17.55 -8.88
N LEU A 79 -4.65 16.42 -9.36
CA LEU A 79 -4.16 16.27 -10.73
C LEU A 79 -5.22 15.83 -11.74
N ARG A 80 -6.42 15.43 -11.27
CA ARG A 80 -7.52 14.91 -12.11
C ARG A 80 -7.86 15.81 -13.30
N HIS A 81 -7.84 17.12 -13.11
CA HIS A 81 -8.19 18.08 -14.16
C HIS A 81 -7.12 18.19 -15.26
N CYS A 82 -5.88 17.76 -14.99
CA CYS A 82 -4.78 17.76 -15.93
C CYS A 82 -4.63 16.42 -16.66
N ASN A 83 -4.76 15.31 -15.93
CA ASN A 83 -4.42 13.97 -16.44
C ASN A 83 -5.63 13.04 -16.61
N GLY A 84 -6.85 13.52 -16.35
CA GLY A 84 -8.08 12.75 -16.51
C GLY A 84 -8.28 11.63 -15.48
N GLY A 85 -7.43 11.54 -14.44
CA GLY A 85 -7.48 10.49 -13.43
C GLY A 85 -6.59 9.28 -13.72
N LEU A 86 -5.59 9.45 -14.58
CA LEU A 86 -4.52 8.48 -14.82
C LEU A 86 -3.17 9.10 -14.47
N ILE A 87 -2.36 8.42 -13.68
CA ILE A 87 -1.04 8.90 -13.25
C ILE A 87 -0.06 7.73 -13.17
N THR A 88 1.19 7.89 -13.59
CA THR A 88 2.20 6.83 -13.42
C THR A 88 2.53 6.64 -11.94
N LEU A 89 2.93 5.44 -11.55
CA LEU A 89 3.31 5.16 -10.16
C LEU A 89 4.51 6.02 -9.73
N GLU A 90 5.44 6.28 -10.65
CA GLU A 90 6.60 7.15 -10.42
C GLU A 90 6.16 8.60 -10.15
N GLU A 91 5.30 9.17 -11.01
CA GLU A 91 4.81 10.53 -10.81
C GLU A 91 4.00 10.63 -9.52
N LEU A 92 3.13 9.65 -9.23
CA LEU A 92 2.39 9.60 -7.97
C LEU A 92 3.34 9.59 -6.76
N GLN A 93 4.41 8.80 -6.81
CA GLN A 93 5.42 8.75 -5.75
C GLN A 93 6.08 10.11 -5.55
N GLN A 94 6.50 10.76 -6.64
CA GLN A 94 7.12 12.08 -6.56
C GLN A 94 6.18 13.12 -5.96
N GLN A 95 4.90 13.12 -6.34
CA GLN A 95 3.90 14.07 -5.83
C GLN A 95 3.58 13.83 -4.36
N VAL A 96 3.42 12.57 -3.94
CA VAL A 96 3.24 12.21 -2.53
C VAL A 96 4.45 12.64 -1.70
N LEU A 97 5.68 12.41 -2.18
CA LEU A 97 6.90 12.83 -1.48
C LEU A 97 7.03 14.36 -1.39
N ARG A 98 6.59 15.11 -2.41
CA ARG A 98 6.56 16.58 -2.38
C ARG A 98 5.57 17.13 -1.37
N GLY A 99 4.40 16.51 -1.22
CA GLY A 99 3.40 16.90 -0.23
C GLY A 99 3.78 16.54 1.21
N ARG A 100 4.75 15.63 1.38
CA ARG A 100 5.25 15.19 2.68
C ARG A 100 6.29 16.17 3.24
N GLY A 101 6.19 16.44 4.54
CA GLY A 101 7.14 17.30 5.24
C GLY A 101 8.53 16.66 5.40
N LYS A 102 9.54 17.47 5.76
CA LYS A 102 10.95 17.05 5.93
C LYS A 102 11.17 15.89 6.92
N PHE A 103 10.23 15.64 7.82
CA PHE A 103 10.27 14.57 8.83
C PHE A 103 9.34 13.40 8.53
N ALA A 104 8.68 13.40 7.37
CA ALA A 104 7.81 12.31 6.97
C ALA A 104 8.62 11.05 6.68
N GLN A 105 7.97 9.89 6.88
CA GLN A 105 8.58 8.60 6.57
C GLN A 105 8.71 8.43 5.06
N ASP A 106 9.80 7.80 4.63
CA ASP A 106 10.01 7.43 3.24
C ASP A 106 8.94 6.44 2.75
N VAL A 107 8.59 6.60 1.47
CA VAL A 107 7.55 5.84 0.79
C VAL A 107 8.18 5.19 -0.44
N SER A 108 8.08 3.86 -0.51
CA SER A 108 8.47 3.09 -1.70
C SER A 108 7.31 2.90 -2.67
N ALA A 109 7.61 2.49 -3.90
CA ALA A 109 6.61 2.07 -4.88
C ALA A 109 5.70 0.93 -4.36
N ASP A 110 6.26 -0.04 -3.63
CA ASP A 110 5.48 -1.12 -3.00
C ASP A 110 4.50 -0.57 -1.95
N ASP A 111 4.89 0.48 -1.21
CA ASP A 111 4.00 1.10 -0.23
C ASP A 111 2.77 1.73 -0.89
N LEU A 112 2.97 2.43 -2.00
CA LEU A 112 1.89 3.00 -2.80
C LEU A 112 0.96 1.92 -3.33
N LEU A 113 1.53 0.87 -3.95
CA LEU A 113 0.75 -0.24 -4.49
C LEU A 113 -0.10 -0.93 -3.41
N ARG A 114 0.44 -1.10 -2.20
CA ARG A 114 -0.31 -1.64 -1.05
C ARG A 114 -1.42 -0.70 -0.62
N ALA A 115 -1.13 0.58 -0.44
CA ALA A 115 -2.13 1.57 -0.06
C ALA A 115 -3.28 1.60 -1.09
N ILE A 116 -2.98 1.63 -2.39
CA ILE A 116 -3.98 1.62 -3.47
C ILE A 116 -4.81 0.33 -3.45
N LYS A 117 -4.18 -0.83 -3.25
CA LYS A 117 -4.90 -2.11 -3.09
C LYS A 117 -5.88 -2.06 -1.91
N LYS A 118 -5.55 -1.33 -0.84
CA LYS A 118 -6.46 -1.12 0.30
C LYS A 118 -7.57 -0.12 0.01
N LEU A 119 -7.32 0.90 -0.82
CA LEU A 119 -8.36 1.84 -1.24
C LEU A 119 -9.51 1.17 -2.02
N LYS A 120 -9.28 0.00 -2.62
CA LYS A 120 -10.33 -0.78 -3.32
C LYS A 120 -11.53 -1.13 -2.44
N VAL A 121 -11.38 -1.18 -1.11
CA VAL A 121 -12.53 -1.43 -0.20
C VAL A 121 -13.53 -0.28 -0.20
N LEU A 122 -13.14 0.90 -0.67
CA LEU A 122 -14.01 2.08 -0.80
C LEU A 122 -14.83 2.07 -2.10
N GLY A 123 -14.59 1.11 -3.00
CA GLY A 123 -15.29 0.97 -4.29
C GLY A 123 -14.35 0.87 -5.49
N SER A 124 -14.89 1.01 -6.70
CA SER A 124 -14.18 0.87 -7.97
C SER A 124 -13.40 2.11 -8.42
N GLY A 125 -13.22 3.11 -7.54
CA GLY A 125 -12.59 4.38 -7.89
C GLY A 125 -11.07 4.31 -8.07
N PHE A 126 -10.39 3.32 -7.49
CA PHE A 126 -8.94 3.17 -7.56
C PHE A 126 -8.51 1.84 -8.21
N GLY A 127 -7.66 1.94 -9.23
CA GLY A 127 -7.16 0.83 -10.02
C GLY A 127 -5.64 0.89 -10.24
N ILE A 128 -5.04 -0.26 -10.51
CA ILE A 128 -3.64 -0.40 -10.90
C ILE A 128 -3.64 -1.12 -12.23
N ILE A 129 -3.00 -0.52 -13.25
CA ILE A 129 -2.94 -1.04 -14.62
C ILE A 129 -1.45 -1.25 -14.95
N PRO A 130 -1.01 -2.48 -15.26
CA PRO A 130 0.36 -2.73 -15.68
C PRO A 130 0.57 -2.21 -17.12
N VAL A 131 1.60 -1.37 -17.30
CA VAL A 131 2.00 -0.77 -18.58
C VAL A 131 3.53 -0.79 -18.68
N GLY A 132 4.10 -1.22 -19.82
CA GLY A 132 5.53 -1.02 -20.17
C GLY A 132 6.62 -1.28 -19.12
N GLY A 133 6.38 -2.17 -18.14
CA GLY A 133 7.34 -2.44 -17.06
C GLY A 133 7.16 -1.57 -15.80
N THR A 134 6.18 -0.67 -15.80
CA THR A 134 5.71 0.11 -14.65
C THR A 134 4.21 -0.11 -14.40
N PHE A 135 3.62 0.74 -13.57
CA PHE A 135 2.20 0.74 -13.26
C PHE A 135 1.59 2.13 -13.45
N LEU A 136 0.39 2.16 -14.02
CA LEU A 136 -0.48 3.31 -14.05
C LEU A 136 -1.53 3.18 -12.94
N VAL A 137 -1.78 4.27 -12.22
CA VAL A 137 -2.80 4.36 -11.18
C VAL A 137 -4.01 5.09 -11.75
N GLN A 138 -5.15 4.42 -11.71
CA GLN A 138 -6.44 4.98 -12.08
C GLN A 138 -7.15 5.46 -10.82
N SER A 139 -7.66 6.68 -10.81
CA SER A 139 -8.36 7.28 -9.66
C SER A 139 -9.79 7.75 -9.97
N VAL A 140 -10.30 7.38 -11.14
CA VAL A 140 -11.66 7.66 -11.57
C VAL A 140 -12.35 6.36 -11.94
N PRO A 141 -13.64 6.19 -11.61
CA PRO A 141 -14.42 5.05 -12.10
C PRO A 141 -14.53 5.17 -13.62
N ALA A 142 -13.78 4.34 -14.33
CA ALA A 142 -13.98 4.14 -15.76
C ALA A 142 -13.83 2.65 -16.04
N GLU A 143 -14.79 2.11 -16.80
CA GLU A 143 -14.69 0.77 -17.36
C GLU A 143 -13.63 0.80 -18.48
N LEU A 144 -12.38 0.58 -18.10
CA LEU A 144 -11.33 0.30 -19.07
C LEU A 144 -11.52 -1.15 -19.52
N ASN A 145 -12.00 -1.32 -20.75
CA ASN A 145 -12.04 -2.63 -21.37
C ASN A 145 -10.62 -3.08 -21.77
N MET A 146 -10.49 -4.32 -22.26
CA MET A 146 -9.19 -4.85 -22.68
C MET A 146 -8.55 -4.00 -23.77
N ASP A 147 -9.34 -3.49 -24.71
CA ASP A 147 -8.84 -2.67 -25.82
C ASP A 147 -8.21 -1.36 -25.32
N HIS A 148 -8.86 -0.68 -24.38
CA HIS A 148 -8.31 0.54 -23.76
C HIS A 148 -7.00 0.23 -23.02
N THR A 149 -6.91 -0.91 -22.35
CA THR A 149 -5.69 -1.33 -21.66
C THR A 149 -4.55 -1.59 -22.64
N VAL A 150 -4.83 -2.25 -23.76
CA VAL A 150 -3.83 -2.51 -24.82
C VAL A 150 -3.36 -1.20 -25.45
N VAL A 151 -4.26 -0.26 -25.71
CA VAL A 151 -3.87 1.06 -26.24
C VAL A 151 -2.98 1.81 -25.25
N LEU A 152 -3.30 1.77 -23.95
CA LEU A 152 -2.45 2.38 -22.92
C LEU A 152 -1.07 1.73 -22.84
N GLN A 153 -0.97 0.40 -23.03
CA GLN A 153 0.31 -0.31 -23.08
C GLN A 153 1.13 0.03 -24.32
N LEU A 154 0.49 0.40 -25.44
CA LEU A 154 1.17 0.79 -26.69
C LEU A 154 1.53 2.29 -26.74
N ALA A 155 0.84 3.12 -25.96
CA ALA A 155 1.04 4.57 -25.93
C ALA A 155 2.23 5.00 -25.04
N GLU A 156 2.78 4.07 -24.27
CA GLU A 156 3.96 4.27 -23.42
C GLU A 156 5.28 4.19 -24.21
#